data_AF-A0A3D4H3E3-F1
#
_entry.id   AF-A0A3D4H3E3-F1
#
_cell.length_a   1.000
_cell.length_b   1.000
_cell.length_c   1.000
_cell.angle_alpha   90.00
_cell.angle_beta   90.00
_cell.angle_gamma   90.00
#
_symmetry.space_group_name_H-M   'P 1'
#
loop_
_entity.id
_entity.type
_entity.pdbx_description
1 polymer ?
#
loop_
_entity_poly.entity_id
_entity_poly.type
_entity_poly.pdbx_seq_one_letter_code
_entity_poly.pdbx_strand_id
1 'polypeptide(L)'
;DGETSTNPSRNIGCGTVYNATYVGNGEKGHALRIRDNAYAVYKNSIFTGWPEGIRIEPDSGLRIPGNGETEKLIDISNNIWDFGVADLFDGDEDDTLGAGGANLDDDESFLADAGLNNTVEAAGLTGISRTADGGFDPRPTSSSPALTNTLADLPDGDTWFTPVSYQGAFSASDNWMAGWTYLSEAGYLPASASEAGGTGDVVNISARTNVATGESVIPGFTVLGTKTVLIRAVGPKLADFGVASPMANPTMTLFKTNFQTGGSDEIATVDNWDSGGAESAAKIIAAAEFAGLPPFLATDDFQGNALPTDDTTSTAALVTLTEGVYTIVVSDEDGGAGEVLVDVTVID
;
A
#
# COMPACT_ATOMS: atom_id res chain seq x y z
N ASP A 1 -3.54 -31.23 7.26
CA ASP A 1 -3.96 -32.60 6.96
C ASP A 1 -3.01 -33.54 7.67
N GLY A 2 -3.53 -34.40 8.55
CA GLY A 2 -2.77 -35.28 9.43
C GLY A 2 -2.57 -36.69 8.85
N GLU A 3 -1.80 -37.54 9.55
CA GLU A 3 -1.56 -38.93 9.13
C GLU A 3 -2.57 -39.88 9.78
N THR A 4 -3.24 -40.73 8.99
CA THR A 4 -4.18 -41.76 9.47
C THR A 4 -3.49 -43.02 10.01
N SER A 5 -2.17 -43.03 10.11
CA SER A 5 -1.41 -44.17 10.62
C SER A 5 -0.99 -43.90 12.06
N THR A 6 -0.97 -44.95 12.90
CA THR A 6 -0.62 -44.89 14.33
C THR A 6 0.87 -44.62 14.55
N ASN A 7 1.50 -43.78 13.74
CA ASN A 7 2.93 -43.48 13.84
C ASN A 7 3.13 -42.33 14.84
N PRO A 8 3.52 -42.62 16.09
CA PRO A 8 3.63 -41.60 17.12
C PRO A 8 4.77 -40.60 16.88
N SER A 9 5.58 -40.81 15.83
CA SER A 9 6.83 -40.11 15.54
C SER A 9 6.77 -39.20 14.30
N ARG A 10 5.61 -39.04 13.66
CA ARG A 10 5.43 -38.16 12.49
C ARG A 10 4.28 -37.19 12.71
N ASN A 11 4.61 -36.00 13.18
CA ASN A 11 3.72 -34.85 13.06
C ASN A 11 3.68 -34.46 11.58
N ILE A 12 2.53 -34.65 10.92
CA ILE A 12 2.35 -34.24 9.52
C ILE A 12 1.35 -33.09 9.50
N GLY A 13 1.87 -31.87 9.35
CA GLY A 13 1.17 -30.76 8.69
C GLY A 13 0.12 -29.97 9.47
N CYS A 14 0.56 -28.84 10.02
CA CYS A 14 0.13 -27.47 9.66
C CYS A 14 1.22 -26.49 10.16
N GLY A 15 1.24 -25.25 9.68
CA GLY A 15 2.23 -24.25 10.09
C GLY A 15 1.77 -23.44 11.30
N THR A 16 2.64 -22.58 11.79
CA THR A 16 2.27 -21.53 12.74
C THR A 16 1.88 -20.28 11.97
N VAL A 17 0.64 -19.83 12.11
CA VAL A 17 0.13 -18.63 11.47
C VAL A 17 -0.32 -17.63 12.53
N TYR A 18 0.20 -16.41 12.40
CA TYR A 18 -0.24 -15.25 13.15
C TYR A 18 -0.90 -14.27 12.18
N ASN A 19 -2.00 -13.67 12.63
CA ASN A 19 -2.57 -12.48 12.04
C ASN A 19 -3.01 -12.61 10.56
N ALA A 20 -3.80 -13.64 10.25
CA ALA A 20 -4.32 -13.89 8.92
C ALA A 20 -5.85 -13.65 8.85
N THR A 21 -6.35 -13.30 7.67
CA THR A 21 -7.80 -13.25 7.39
C THR A 21 -8.15 -14.33 6.37
N TYR A 22 -8.90 -15.34 6.81
CA TYR A 22 -9.39 -16.43 5.99
C TYR A 22 -10.81 -16.14 5.52
N VAL A 23 -10.97 -15.94 4.22
CA VAL A 23 -12.29 -15.67 3.60
C VAL A 23 -12.70 -16.88 2.77
N GLY A 24 -13.80 -17.52 3.17
CA GLY A 24 -14.35 -18.68 2.48
C GLY A 24 -15.13 -18.36 1.21
N ASN A 25 -15.38 -19.39 0.40
CA ASN A 25 -16.15 -19.27 -0.84
C ASN A 25 -17.67 -19.10 -0.61
N GLY A 26 -18.16 -19.23 0.63
CA GLY A 26 -19.57 -19.11 1.00
C GLY A 26 -20.47 -20.26 0.55
N GLU A 27 -19.93 -21.29 -0.10
CA GLU A 27 -20.71 -22.37 -0.71
C GLU A 27 -20.43 -23.73 -0.10
N LYS A 28 -19.14 -24.07 0.12
CA LYS A 28 -18.73 -25.42 0.57
C LYS A 28 -17.46 -25.38 1.40
N GLY A 29 -17.39 -26.30 2.36
CA GLY A 29 -16.19 -26.64 3.13
C GLY A 29 -16.08 -25.90 4.46
N HIS A 30 -15.08 -26.29 5.22
CA HIS A 30 -14.82 -25.78 6.57
C HIS A 30 -13.70 -24.74 6.55
N ALA A 31 -13.78 -23.75 7.43
CA ALA A 31 -12.69 -22.82 7.69
C ALA A 31 -11.42 -23.54 8.18
N LEU A 32 -11.57 -24.54 9.06
CA LEU A 32 -10.51 -25.48 9.44
C LEU A 32 -11.01 -26.92 9.41
N ARG A 33 -10.17 -27.84 8.94
CA ARG A 33 -10.37 -29.28 9.10
C ARG A 33 -9.16 -29.89 9.79
N ILE A 34 -9.37 -30.37 11.01
CA ILE A 34 -8.35 -30.93 11.89
C ILE A 34 -8.54 -32.45 11.91
N ARG A 35 -7.45 -33.17 11.66
CA ARG A 35 -7.40 -34.64 11.68
C ARG A 35 -6.42 -35.12 12.74
N ASP A 36 -6.42 -36.42 13.01
CA ASP A 36 -5.44 -37.09 13.88
C ASP A 36 -3.99 -36.66 13.61
N ASN A 37 -3.22 -36.49 14.69
CA ASN A 37 -1.80 -36.10 14.67
C ASN A 37 -1.50 -34.75 13.97
N ALA A 38 -2.49 -33.85 13.88
CA ALA A 38 -2.28 -32.50 13.38
C ALA A 38 -1.48 -31.62 14.36
N TYR A 39 -0.67 -30.72 13.80
CA TYR A 39 -0.06 -29.60 14.51
C TYR A 39 -0.64 -28.31 13.93
N ALA A 40 -1.43 -27.54 14.67
CA ALA A 40 -2.13 -26.36 14.15
C ALA A 40 -2.06 -25.19 15.13
N VAL A 41 -1.31 -24.15 14.76
CA VAL A 41 -1.23 -22.91 15.54
C VAL A 41 -1.79 -21.75 14.71
N TYR A 42 -2.93 -21.23 15.14
CA TYR A 42 -3.60 -20.09 14.51
C TYR A 42 -3.89 -19.05 15.59
N LYS A 43 -3.24 -17.89 15.46
CA LYS A 43 -3.37 -16.81 16.43
C LYS A 43 -3.73 -15.49 15.79
N ASN A 44 -4.44 -14.65 16.53
CA ASN A 44 -4.74 -13.27 16.14
C ASN A 44 -5.46 -13.13 14.78
N SER A 45 -6.20 -14.15 14.34
CA SER A 45 -6.71 -14.28 12.97
C SER A 45 -8.23 -14.14 12.87
N ILE A 46 -8.74 -13.91 11.67
CA ILE A 46 -10.16 -13.82 11.37
C ILE A 46 -10.54 -14.96 10.43
N PHE A 47 -11.61 -15.69 10.73
CA PHE A 47 -12.22 -16.67 9.86
C PHE A 47 -13.64 -16.22 9.53
N THR A 48 -13.96 -16.06 8.24
CA THR A 48 -15.24 -15.53 7.78
C THR A 48 -15.66 -16.15 6.44
N GLY A 49 -16.95 -16.14 6.14
CA GLY A 49 -17.47 -16.45 4.80
C GLY A 49 -17.37 -17.92 4.38
N TRP A 50 -17.18 -18.84 5.33
CA TRP A 50 -17.32 -20.28 5.11
C TRP A 50 -18.72 -20.75 5.54
N PRO A 51 -19.30 -21.77 4.90
CA PRO A 51 -20.55 -22.34 5.37
C PRO A 51 -20.40 -23.11 6.69
N GLU A 52 -19.22 -23.68 6.95
CA GLU A 52 -18.90 -24.48 8.14
C GLU A 52 -17.60 -23.95 8.79
N GLY A 53 -17.51 -23.97 10.12
CA GLY A 53 -16.38 -23.43 10.86
C GLY A 53 -15.21 -24.39 10.96
N ILE A 54 -15.21 -25.23 11.97
CA ILE A 54 -14.17 -26.20 12.26
C ILE A 54 -14.78 -27.59 12.10
N ARG A 55 -14.03 -28.49 11.51
CA ARG A 55 -14.34 -29.91 11.54
C ARG A 55 -13.21 -30.68 12.16
N ILE A 56 -13.54 -31.49 13.16
CA ILE A 56 -12.61 -32.39 13.82
C ILE A 56 -12.95 -33.82 13.40
N GLU A 57 -11.95 -34.57 12.95
CA GLU A 57 -12.10 -35.97 12.53
C GLU A 57 -11.13 -36.85 13.34
N PRO A 58 -11.53 -37.29 14.55
CA PRO A 58 -10.71 -38.15 15.38
C PRO A 58 -10.95 -39.64 15.04
N ASP A 59 -10.16 -40.22 14.13
CA ASP A 59 -10.25 -41.65 13.76
C ASP A 59 -9.42 -42.52 14.72
N SER A 60 -8.46 -41.93 15.45
CA SER A 60 -7.50 -42.61 16.32
C SER A 60 -7.05 -41.75 17.52
N GLY A 61 -7.99 -41.09 18.19
CA GLY A 61 -7.73 -40.32 19.41
C GLY A 61 -6.94 -39.04 19.14
N LEU A 62 -7.61 -37.90 19.28
CA LEU A 62 -6.99 -36.60 19.03
C LEU A 62 -5.88 -36.35 20.07
N ARG A 63 -4.67 -35.98 19.61
CA ARG A 63 -3.56 -35.56 20.49
C ARG A 63 -3.79 -34.13 20.98
N ILE A 64 -4.85 -33.97 21.76
CA ILE A 64 -5.24 -32.69 22.37
C ILE A 64 -4.53 -32.55 23.71
N PRO A 65 -4.00 -31.35 24.03
CA PRO A 65 -3.55 -31.04 25.38
C PRO A 65 -4.67 -31.27 26.39
N GLY A 66 -4.55 -32.29 27.23
CA GLY A 66 -5.60 -32.72 28.16
C GLY A 66 -5.53 -34.19 28.53
N ASN A 67 -4.97 -35.03 27.66
CA ASN A 67 -4.78 -36.48 27.91
C ASN A 67 -3.37 -36.84 28.44
N GLY A 68 -2.74 -35.94 29.19
CA GLY A 68 -1.42 -36.16 29.82
C GLY A 68 -0.18 -35.84 28.96
N GLU A 69 -0.37 -35.27 27.76
CA GLU A 69 0.72 -34.84 26.87
C GLU A 69 1.19 -33.42 27.19
N THR A 70 2.50 -33.17 27.17
CA THR A 70 3.12 -31.90 27.60
C THR A 70 3.32 -30.89 26.47
N GLU A 71 3.18 -31.28 25.20
CA GLU A 71 3.39 -30.43 24.04
C GLU A 71 2.05 -29.95 23.46
N LYS A 72 1.84 -28.62 23.43
CA LYS A 72 0.66 -28.00 22.80
C LYS A 72 0.79 -28.09 21.27
N LEU A 73 0.34 -29.20 20.68
CA LEU A 73 0.38 -29.37 19.23
C LEU A 73 -0.71 -28.55 18.51
N ILE A 74 -1.78 -28.20 19.23
CA ILE A 74 -2.83 -27.31 18.74
C ILE A 74 -2.92 -26.11 19.68
N ASP A 75 -2.87 -24.91 19.11
CA ASP A 75 -3.05 -23.64 19.82
C ASP A 75 -3.81 -22.68 18.90
N ILE A 76 -5.12 -22.61 19.13
CA ILE A 76 -6.03 -21.75 18.39
C ILE A 76 -6.56 -20.72 19.39
N SER A 77 -6.02 -19.52 19.34
CA SER A 77 -6.28 -18.47 20.32
C SER A 77 -6.35 -17.08 19.68
N ASN A 78 -7.10 -16.17 20.33
CA ASN A 78 -7.29 -14.78 19.90
C ASN A 78 -7.81 -14.71 18.46
N ASN A 79 -8.75 -15.57 18.07
CA ASN A 79 -9.32 -15.53 16.73
C ASN A 79 -10.79 -15.07 16.76
N ILE A 80 -11.20 -14.34 15.72
CA ILE A 80 -12.61 -14.03 15.46
C ILE A 80 -13.15 -15.08 14.51
N TRP A 81 -14.24 -15.72 14.92
CA TRP A 81 -15.02 -16.67 14.16
C TRP A 81 -16.33 -16.01 13.72
N ASP A 82 -16.31 -15.42 12.53
CA ASP A 82 -17.45 -14.73 11.93
C ASP A 82 -18.35 -15.71 11.17
N PHE A 83 -19.14 -16.43 11.97
CA PHE A 83 -20.13 -17.40 11.51
C PHE A 83 -21.50 -16.95 12.02
N GLY A 84 -22.49 -16.98 11.13
CA GLY A 84 -23.88 -16.71 11.46
C GLY A 84 -24.46 -17.83 12.29
N VAL A 85 -24.16 -17.83 13.60
CA VAL A 85 -24.88 -18.51 14.69
C VAL A 85 -25.71 -19.75 14.29
N ALA A 86 -25.08 -20.92 14.21
CA ALA A 86 -25.77 -22.18 14.54
C ALA A 86 -24.81 -23.30 14.92
N ASP A 87 -23.61 -23.36 14.34
CA ASP A 87 -22.64 -24.37 14.74
C ASP A 87 -21.24 -23.95 14.29
N LEU A 88 -20.31 -23.81 15.23
CA LEU A 88 -18.91 -23.66 14.83
C LEU A 88 -18.40 -25.00 14.30
N PHE A 89 -18.98 -26.11 14.72
CA PHE A 89 -18.51 -27.46 14.44
C PHE A 89 -19.41 -28.16 13.42
N ASP A 90 -18.84 -28.69 12.35
CA ASP A 90 -19.63 -29.51 11.42
C ASP A 90 -19.71 -30.97 11.92
N GLY A 91 -20.92 -31.44 12.22
CA GLY A 91 -21.22 -32.85 12.43
C GLY A 91 -21.42 -33.30 13.88
N ASP A 92 -21.40 -32.37 14.84
CA ASP A 92 -21.81 -32.64 16.23
C ASP A 92 -23.07 -31.83 16.57
N GLU A 93 -24.17 -32.53 16.88
CA GLU A 93 -25.46 -31.88 17.06
C GLU A 93 -25.54 -31.22 18.45
N ASP A 94 -25.13 -29.93 18.53
CA ASP A 94 -25.40 -28.91 19.57
C ASP A 94 -24.15 -28.13 20.06
N ASP A 95 -22.98 -28.30 19.43
CA ASP A 95 -21.72 -27.74 19.95
C ASP A 95 -21.48 -26.27 19.57
N THR A 96 -21.79 -25.34 20.48
CA THR A 96 -21.66 -23.90 20.23
C THR A 96 -20.51 -23.27 21.01
N LEU A 97 -19.57 -22.64 20.31
CA LEU A 97 -18.63 -21.69 20.92
C LEU A 97 -19.34 -20.34 21.07
N GLY A 98 -19.93 -20.02 22.24
CA GLY A 98 -20.65 -18.74 22.38
C GLY A 98 -21.46 -18.59 23.66
N ALA A 99 -21.98 -17.38 23.88
CA ALA A 99 -22.69 -16.98 25.11
C ALA A 99 -24.00 -17.76 25.33
N GLY A 100 -23.89 -19.00 25.80
CA GLY A 100 -25.03 -19.82 26.21
C GLY A 100 -24.88 -21.34 26.07
N GLY A 101 -23.91 -21.85 25.30
CA GLY A 101 -23.73 -23.30 25.14
C GLY A 101 -22.46 -23.78 25.83
N ALA A 102 -22.62 -24.57 26.89
CA ALA A 102 -21.55 -25.40 27.46
C ALA A 102 -21.58 -26.82 26.88
N ASN A 103 -22.18 -26.98 25.70
CA ASN A 103 -22.16 -28.21 24.94
C ASN A 103 -20.93 -28.10 24.06
N LEU A 104 -19.80 -28.53 24.60
CA LEU A 104 -18.61 -28.85 23.85
C LEU A 104 -18.16 -30.19 24.40
N ASP A 105 -17.90 -31.16 23.52
CA ASP A 105 -17.32 -32.42 23.93
C ASP A 105 -15.85 -32.21 24.41
N ASP A 106 -15.28 -33.25 25.03
CA ASP A 106 -13.95 -33.17 25.64
C ASP A 106 -12.88 -32.77 24.60
N ASP A 107 -13.10 -33.09 23.32
CA ASP A 107 -12.22 -32.80 22.20
C ASP A 107 -12.32 -31.39 21.62
N GLU A 108 -13.32 -30.60 21.97
CA GLU A 108 -13.54 -29.23 21.50
C GLU A 108 -13.31 -28.20 22.63
N SER A 109 -13.31 -28.67 23.88
CA SER A 109 -13.09 -27.87 25.08
C SER A 109 -11.82 -27.00 25.03
N PHE A 110 -10.80 -27.43 24.30
CA PHE A 110 -9.55 -26.67 24.10
C PHE A 110 -9.73 -25.38 23.28
N LEU A 111 -10.89 -25.12 22.69
CA LEU A 111 -11.17 -23.89 21.92
C LEU A 111 -11.92 -22.84 22.73
N ALA A 112 -12.65 -23.26 23.76
CA ALA A 112 -13.53 -22.41 24.56
C ALA A 112 -12.97 -21.99 25.92
N ASP A 113 -11.74 -22.39 26.25
CA ASP A 113 -11.05 -21.86 27.42
C ASP A 113 -11.01 -20.32 27.36
N ALA A 114 -11.52 -19.66 28.39
CA ALA A 114 -11.56 -18.22 28.50
C ALA A 114 -10.16 -17.57 28.36
N GLY A 115 -9.09 -18.29 28.68
CA GLY A 115 -7.71 -17.85 28.49
C GLY A 115 -7.26 -17.79 27.02
N LEU A 116 -8.02 -18.38 26.09
CA LEU A 116 -7.68 -18.40 24.67
C LEU A 116 -8.32 -17.27 23.87
N ASN A 117 -9.25 -16.49 24.43
CA ASN A 117 -9.80 -15.28 23.81
C ASN A 117 -10.33 -15.45 22.37
N ASN A 118 -10.85 -16.63 22.01
CA ASN A 118 -11.59 -16.79 20.76
C ASN A 118 -12.99 -16.18 20.91
N THR A 119 -13.51 -15.55 19.86
CA THR A 119 -14.87 -14.99 19.84
C THR A 119 -15.67 -15.52 18.65
N VAL A 120 -16.96 -15.78 18.83
CA VAL A 120 -17.91 -16.02 17.74
C VAL A 120 -18.80 -14.81 17.60
N GLU A 121 -18.47 -13.97 16.63
CA GLU A 121 -19.13 -12.68 16.41
C GLU A 121 -18.84 -12.17 15.00
N ALA A 122 -19.65 -11.21 14.53
CA ALA A 122 -19.42 -10.59 13.24
C ALA A 122 -18.07 -9.86 13.21
N ALA A 123 -17.18 -10.24 12.29
CA ALA A 123 -15.85 -9.62 12.18
C ALA A 123 -15.92 -8.14 11.78
N GLY A 124 -17.05 -7.67 11.26
CA GLY A 124 -17.25 -6.26 10.91
C GLY A 124 -16.30 -5.79 9.81
N LEU A 125 -16.04 -6.63 8.80
CA LEU A 125 -15.25 -6.27 7.62
C LEU A 125 -16.06 -5.40 6.66
N THR A 126 -15.38 -4.58 5.86
CA THR A 126 -16.01 -3.64 4.93
C THR A 126 -16.78 -4.36 3.82
N GLY A 127 -16.27 -5.49 3.32
CA GLY A 127 -16.98 -6.33 2.37
C GLY A 127 -16.23 -7.62 2.03
N ILE A 128 -16.98 -8.68 1.71
CA ILE A 128 -16.43 -9.98 1.27
C ILE A 128 -17.09 -10.44 -0.05
N SER A 129 -17.35 -9.50 -0.96
CA SER A 129 -17.98 -9.80 -2.24
C SER A 129 -17.21 -10.83 -3.07
N ARG A 130 -17.93 -11.73 -3.73
CA ARG A 130 -17.35 -12.77 -4.60
C ARG A 130 -17.57 -12.47 -6.08
N THR A 131 -18.00 -11.26 -6.37
CA THR A 131 -18.23 -10.73 -7.72
C THR A 131 -17.25 -9.59 -8.01
N ALA A 132 -16.97 -9.36 -9.28
CA ALA A 132 -16.13 -8.26 -9.75
C ALA A 132 -16.93 -6.94 -9.72
N ASP A 133 -17.32 -6.52 -8.52
CA ASP A 133 -18.14 -5.33 -8.25
C ASP A 133 -17.44 -4.32 -7.34
N GLY A 134 -16.15 -4.52 -7.05
CA GLY A 134 -15.39 -3.73 -6.10
C GLY A 134 -15.80 -3.91 -4.63
N GLY A 135 -16.62 -4.91 -4.31
CA GLY A 135 -17.14 -5.16 -2.96
C GLY A 135 -16.28 -6.09 -2.10
N PHE A 136 -15.12 -6.55 -2.56
CA PHE A 136 -14.20 -7.36 -1.75
C PHE A 136 -13.20 -6.45 -1.02
N ASP A 137 -13.53 -6.10 0.21
CA ASP A 137 -12.73 -5.24 1.09
C ASP A 137 -12.63 -5.85 2.50
N PRO A 138 -11.65 -6.72 2.75
CA PRO A 138 -11.51 -7.41 4.03
C PRO A 138 -10.93 -6.52 5.14
N ARG A 139 -10.84 -5.20 4.94
CA ARG A 139 -10.43 -4.27 6.01
C ARG A 139 -11.52 -4.16 7.07
N PRO A 140 -11.16 -4.13 8.37
CA PRO A 140 -12.12 -3.93 9.45
C PRO A 140 -12.76 -2.54 9.38
N THR A 141 -14.06 -2.47 9.63
CA THR A 141 -14.79 -1.21 9.84
C THR A 141 -14.45 -0.61 11.21
N SER A 142 -14.80 0.65 11.44
CA SER A 142 -14.48 1.35 12.70
C SER A 142 -15.10 0.73 13.96
N SER A 143 -16.17 -0.05 13.81
CA SER A 143 -16.82 -0.80 14.90
C SER A 143 -16.43 -2.29 14.93
N SER A 144 -15.46 -2.69 14.13
CA SER A 144 -15.04 -4.09 14.05
C SER A 144 -14.41 -4.55 15.38
N PRO A 145 -14.80 -5.73 15.90
CA PRO A 145 -14.13 -6.32 17.05
C PRO A 145 -12.64 -6.60 16.81
N ALA A 146 -12.23 -6.74 15.53
CA ALA A 146 -10.83 -6.91 15.17
C ALA A 146 -9.93 -5.75 15.60
N LEU A 147 -10.51 -4.57 15.90
CA LEU A 147 -9.79 -3.39 16.38
C LEU A 147 -9.81 -3.25 17.91
N THR A 148 -10.61 -4.06 18.62
CA THR A 148 -10.87 -3.87 20.07
C THR A 148 -10.60 -5.12 20.92
N ASN A 149 -10.66 -6.31 20.32
CA ASN A 149 -10.45 -7.57 21.02
C ASN A 149 -9.01 -7.71 21.51
N THR A 150 -8.83 -8.56 22.52
CA THR A 150 -7.50 -8.89 23.04
C THR A 150 -6.66 -9.56 21.96
N LEU A 151 -5.48 -9.00 21.69
CA LEU A 151 -4.54 -9.51 20.68
C LEU A 151 -3.70 -10.65 21.26
N ALA A 152 -3.23 -11.53 20.38
CA ALA A 152 -2.23 -12.53 20.77
C ALA A 152 -0.88 -11.87 21.06
N ASP A 153 -0.14 -12.44 22.00
CA ASP A 153 1.26 -12.05 22.22
C ASP A 153 2.12 -12.36 20.97
N LEU A 154 3.14 -11.53 20.76
CA LEU A 154 4.15 -11.82 19.75
C LEU A 154 4.91 -13.11 20.14
N PRO A 155 5.42 -13.86 19.15
CA PRO A 155 6.31 -14.99 19.43
C PRO A 155 7.51 -14.54 20.29
N ASP A 156 7.76 -15.28 21.38
CA ASP A 156 8.79 -14.93 22.36
C ASP A 156 10.17 -14.72 21.71
N GLY A 157 10.73 -13.52 21.89
CA GLY A 157 12.08 -13.19 21.43
C GLY A 157 12.23 -13.03 19.92
N ASP A 158 11.12 -12.96 19.17
CA ASP A 158 11.15 -12.77 17.71
C ASP A 158 11.20 -11.28 17.35
N THR A 159 12.22 -10.89 16.57
CA THR A 159 12.42 -9.51 16.08
C THR A 159 11.99 -9.31 14.63
N TRP A 160 11.54 -10.38 13.96
CA TRP A 160 11.09 -10.35 12.57
C TRP A 160 9.64 -9.86 12.44
N PHE A 161 8.77 -10.24 13.38
CA PHE A 161 7.38 -9.78 13.39
C PHE A 161 7.25 -8.31 13.80
N THR A 162 6.39 -7.58 13.09
CA THR A 162 6.01 -6.21 13.47
C THR A 162 4.74 -6.27 14.33
N PRO A 163 4.71 -5.60 15.50
CA PRO A 163 3.51 -5.50 16.30
C PRO A 163 2.40 -4.78 15.52
N VAL A 164 1.18 -5.32 15.58
CA VAL A 164 -0.02 -4.70 15.02
C VAL A 164 -1.04 -4.46 16.13
N SER A 165 -1.97 -3.54 15.91
CA SER A 165 -3.04 -3.21 16.86
C SER A 165 -4.41 -3.76 16.43
N TYR A 166 -4.43 -4.82 15.64
CA TYR A 166 -5.63 -5.40 15.06
C TYR A 166 -5.48 -6.92 14.90
N GLN A 167 -6.62 -7.63 14.82
CA GLN A 167 -6.71 -9.03 14.40
C GLN A 167 -6.90 -9.14 12.89
N GLY A 168 -6.33 -10.17 12.28
CA GLY A 168 -6.41 -10.42 10.84
C GLY A 168 -5.39 -9.63 10.01
N ALA A 169 -5.35 -9.93 8.72
CA ALA A 169 -4.28 -9.49 7.82
C ALA A 169 -4.33 -8.01 7.42
N PHE A 170 -5.37 -7.26 7.80
CA PHE A 170 -5.66 -5.92 7.29
C PHE A 170 -5.88 -4.91 8.41
N SER A 171 -5.20 -3.77 8.31
CA SER A 171 -5.56 -2.59 9.12
C SER A 171 -6.84 -1.94 8.57
N ALA A 172 -7.45 -1.05 9.34
CA ALA A 172 -8.62 -0.29 8.89
C ALA A 172 -8.35 0.59 7.66
N SER A 173 -7.09 0.97 7.42
CA SER A 173 -6.69 1.89 6.36
C SER A 173 -6.03 1.22 5.16
N ASP A 174 -5.30 0.12 5.36
CA ASP A 174 -4.43 -0.47 4.34
C ASP A 174 -5.01 -1.77 3.77
N ASN A 175 -5.31 -1.76 2.47
CA ASN A 175 -5.65 -2.95 1.71
C ASN A 175 -4.45 -3.31 0.82
N TRP A 176 -3.49 -4.01 1.41
CA TRP A 176 -2.25 -4.37 0.74
C TRP A 176 -2.45 -5.27 -0.48
N MET A 177 -3.63 -5.86 -0.72
CA MET A 177 -3.90 -6.63 -1.95
C MET A 177 -4.12 -5.75 -3.18
N ALA A 178 -4.39 -4.46 -2.98
CA ALA A 178 -4.65 -3.52 -4.06
C ALA A 178 -3.39 -3.32 -4.93
N GLY A 179 -3.58 -3.19 -6.24
CA GLY A 179 -2.54 -2.81 -7.19
C GLY A 179 -1.66 -3.94 -7.75
N TRP A 180 -1.57 -5.10 -7.11
CA TRP A 180 -0.68 -6.19 -7.58
C TRP A 180 -1.31 -7.59 -7.62
N THR A 181 -2.49 -7.77 -7.03
CA THR A 181 -3.19 -9.05 -7.08
C THR A 181 -4.11 -9.15 -8.29
N TYR A 182 -4.39 -10.38 -8.72
CA TYR A 182 -5.42 -10.65 -9.72
C TYR A 182 -6.80 -10.09 -9.31
N LEU A 183 -7.13 -10.10 -8.02
CA LEU A 183 -8.38 -9.52 -7.51
C LEU A 183 -8.46 -8.01 -7.75
N SER A 184 -7.31 -7.32 -7.64
CA SER A 184 -7.22 -5.90 -7.99
C SER A 184 -7.42 -5.67 -9.49
N GLU A 185 -6.74 -6.45 -10.33
CA GLU A 185 -6.82 -6.33 -11.79
C GLU A 185 -8.24 -6.65 -12.31
N ALA A 186 -8.86 -7.70 -11.75
CA ALA A 186 -10.16 -8.19 -12.18
C ALA A 186 -11.35 -7.41 -11.57
N GLY A 187 -11.10 -6.32 -10.84
CA GLY A 187 -12.17 -5.43 -10.33
C GLY A 187 -12.96 -5.98 -9.13
N TYR A 188 -12.38 -6.88 -8.35
CA TYR A 188 -13.00 -7.38 -7.12
C TYR A 188 -12.80 -6.43 -5.94
N LEU A 189 -11.66 -5.74 -5.88
CA LEU A 189 -11.33 -4.80 -4.82
C LEU A 189 -11.99 -3.45 -5.05
N PRO A 190 -12.33 -2.69 -3.99
CA PRO A 190 -12.85 -1.34 -4.15
C PRO A 190 -11.88 -0.50 -4.96
N ALA A 191 -12.41 0.41 -5.78
CA ALA A 191 -11.59 1.41 -6.45
C ALA A 191 -10.83 2.20 -5.38
N SER A 192 -9.52 1.97 -5.27
CA SER A 192 -8.69 2.62 -4.27
C SER A 192 -8.85 4.14 -4.41
N ALA A 193 -9.26 4.81 -3.34
CA ALA A 193 -9.15 6.26 -3.22
C ALA A 193 -7.68 6.64 -2.95
N SER A 194 -6.78 6.21 -3.84
CA SER A 194 -5.46 6.77 -4.11
C SER A 194 -4.77 5.83 -5.09
N GLU A 195 -4.50 6.33 -6.28
CA GLU A 195 -3.48 5.78 -7.18
C GLU A 195 -2.11 5.86 -6.49
N ALA A 196 -1.80 4.87 -5.66
CA ALA A 196 -0.43 4.62 -5.21
C ALA A 196 -0.14 3.13 -5.42
N GLY A 197 -0.31 2.70 -6.67
CA GLY A 197 0.42 1.54 -7.13
C GLY A 197 1.91 1.86 -6.98
N GLY A 198 2.60 1.13 -6.11
CA GLY A 198 4.05 1.04 -6.13
C GLY A 198 4.51 0.28 -7.38
N THR A 199 4.18 0.79 -8.56
CA THR A 199 5.11 0.73 -9.68
C THR A 199 6.18 1.78 -9.38
N GLY A 200 7.44 1.51 -9.68
CA GLY A 200 8.49 2.52 -9.57
C GLY A 200 8.26 3.62 -10.60
N ASP A 201 7.28 4.48 -10.35
CA ASP A 201 6.93 5.57 -11.22
C ASP A 201 8.06 6.58 -11.14
N VAL A 202 8.60 6.95 -12.30
CA VAL A 202 9.59 8.01 -12.39
C VAL A 202 8.86 9.32 -12.10
N VAL A 203 8.89 9.72 -10.83
CA VAL A 203 8.26 10.95 -10.35
C VAL A 203 8.98 12.21 -10.82
N ASN A 204 10.29 12.10 -11.11
CA ASN A 204 11.13 13.19 -11.57
C ASN A 204 12.23 12.69 -12.50
N ILE A 205 12.50 13.48 -13.54
CA ILE A 205 13.73 13.41 -14.33
C ILE A 205 14.40 14.77 -14.32
N SER A 206 15.72 14.77 -14.14
CA SER A 206 16.52 15.98 -14.00
C SER A 206 17.83 15.87 -14.78
N ALA A 207 18.26 16.96 -15.41
CA ALA A 207 19.56 17.08 -16.05
C ALA A 207 20.17 18.45 -15.77
N ARG A 208 21.42 18.48 -15.27
CA ARG A 208 22.22 19.70 -15.15
C ARG A 208 23.26 19.73 -16.26
N THR A 209 23.35 20.83 -16.99
CA THR A 209 24.35 21.02 -18.03
C THR A 209 24.86 22.45 -18.07
N ASN A 210 26.07 22.63 -18.58
CA ASN A 210 26.56 23.94 -19.01
C ASN A 210 26.04 24.22 -20.43
N VAL A 211 25.54 25.42 -20.66
CA VAL A 211 25.09 25.93 -21.97
C VAL A 211 25.99 27.10 -22.35
N ALA A 212 26.52 27.08 -23.57
CA ALA A 212 27.36 28.15 -24.09
C ALA A 212 26.53 29.35 -24.57
N THR A 213 27.19 30.50 -24.74
CA THR A 213 26.57 31.74 -25.24
C THR A 213 25.83 31.50 -26.55
N GLY A 214 24.54 31.83 -26.58
CA GLY A 214 23.67 31.67 -27.76
C GLY A 214 23.27 30.23 -28.10
N GLU A 215 23.62 29.26 -27.26
CA GLU A 215 23.22 27.86 -27.42
C GLU A 215 21.98 27.52 -26.56
N SER A 216 21.43 26.32 -26.76
CA SER A 216 20.30 25.82 -25.98
C SER A 216 20.48 24.37 -25.58
N VAL A 217 19.83 23.96 -24.49
CA VAL A 217 19.68 22.54 -24.12
C VAL A 217 18.25 22.10 -24.42
N ILE A 218 18.11 20.88 -24.95
CA ILE A 218 16.82 20.35 -25.41
C ILE A 218 16.54 18.96 -24.83
N PRO A 219 16.05 18.86 -23.57
CA PRO A 219 15.57 17.60 -23.04
C PRO A 219 14.20 17.22 -23.65
N GLY A 220 14.00 15.91 -23.83
CA GLY A 220 12.74 15.35 -24.31
C GLY A 220 12.17 14.35 -23.32
N PHE A 221 10.84 14.24 -23.29
CA PHE A 221 10.12 13.29 -22.45
C PHE A 221 8.81 12.83 -23.13
N THR A 222 8.24 11.75 -22.64
CA THR A 222 6.95 11.23 -23.13
C THR A 222 5.96 11.19 -21.98
N VAL A 223 4.73 11.63 -22.25
CA VAL A 223 3.61 11.54 -21.31
C VAL A 223 2.68 10.43 -21.78
N LEU A 224 2.29 9.55 -20.86
CA LEU A 224 1.25 8.56 -21.05
C LEU A 224 -0.02 9.02 -20.33
N GLY A 225 -1.17 8.98 -21.01
CA GLY A 225 -2.42 9.50 -20.46
C GLY A 225 -2.41 11.01 -20.23
N THR A 226 -3.20 11.48 -19.26
CA THR A 226 -3.23 12.88 -18.84
C THR A 226 -2.46 13.03 -17.54
N LYS A 227 -1.45 13.90 -17.52
CA LYS A 227 -0.59 14.14 -16.36
C LYS A 227 -0.42 15.63 -16.12
N THR A 228 -0.43 16.04 -14.86
CA THR A 228 -0.01 17.38 -14.46
C THR A 228 1.46 17.33 -14.09
N VAL A 229 2.27 18.18 -14.74
CA VAL A 229 3.71 18.21 -14.54
C VAL A 229 4.19 19.61 -14.19
N LEU A 230 5.18 19.68 -13.31
CA LEU A 230 6.00 20.85 -13.06
C LEU A 230 7.28 20.72 -13.88
N ILE A 231 7.50 21.66 -14.79
CA ILE A 231 8.71 21.77 -15.59
C ILE A 231 9.47 22.99 -15.11
N ARG A 232 10.77 22.85 -14.86
CA ARG A 232 11.62 23.96 -14.38
C ARG A 232 12.92 24.01 -15.16
N ALA A 233 13.42 25.22 -15.38
CA ALA A 233 14.82 25.47 -15.69
C ALA A 233 15.38 26.45 -14.65
N VAL A 234 16.28 25.92 -13.81
CA VAL A 234 16.79 26.58 -12.61
C VAL A 234 18.23 27.03 -12.84
N GLY A 235 18.46 28.34 -12.70
CA GLY A 235 19.74 29.01 -12.87
C GLY A 235 20.29 29.56 -11.56
N PRO A 236 19.97 30.82 -11.16
CA PRO A 236 20.58 31.50 -10.02
C PRO A 236 20.60 30.69 -8.71
N LYS A 237 19.50 29.99 -8.38
CA LYS A 237 19.40 29.16 -7.18
C LYS A 237 20.50 28.10 -7.06
N LEU A 238 21.11 27.67 -8.18
CA LEU A 238 22.20 26.70 -8.16
C LEU A 238 23.46 27.21 -7.44
N ALA A 239 23.63 28.53 -7.29
CA ALA A 239 24.72 29.11 -6.51
C ALA A 239 24.72 28.63 -5.05
N ASP A 240 23.53 28.43 -4.45
CA ASP A 240 23.37 27.92 -3.08
C ASP A 240 23.88 26.47 -2.94
N PHE A 241 23.97 25.74 -4.06
CA PHE A 241 24.50 24.38 -4.14
C PHE A 241 25.97 24.32 -4.59
N GLY A 242 26.66 25.47 -4.60
CA GLY A 242 28.09 25.56 -4.94
C GLY A 242 28.40 25.54 -6.44
N VAL A 243 27.40 25.74 -7.30
CA VAL A 243 27.60 25.91 -8.73
C VAL A 243 28.25 27.27 -9.00
N ALA A 244 29.42 27.27 -9.63
CA ALA A 244 30.26 28.47 -9.74
C ALA A 244 29.78 29.46 -10.81
N SER A 245 29.05 28.98 -11.82
CA SER A 245 28.59 29.80 -12.95
C SER A 245 27.19 29.38 -13.37
N PRO A 246 26.17 29.59 -12.50
CA PRO A 246 24.78 29.36 -12.88
C PRO A 246 24.38 30.27 -14.05
N MET A 247 23.48 29.76 -14.90
CA MET A 247 22.81 30.56 -15.92
C MET A 247 22.02 31.68 -15.24
N ALA A 248 22.14 32.91 -15.74
CA ALA A 248 21.61 34.08 -15.05
C ALA A 248 20.10 34.26 -15.28
N ASN A 249 19.62 33.94 -16.49
CA ASN A 249 18.25 34.21 -16.88
C ASN A 249 17.70 33.10 -17.79
N PRO A 250 17.48 31.88 -17.26
CA PRO A 250 17.01 30.76 -18.08
C PRO A 250 15.54 30.95 -18.49
N THR A 251 15.26 30.83 -19.78
CA THR A 251 13.91 30.81 -20.36
C THR A 251 13.63 29.48 -21.04
N MET A 252 12.35 29.13 -21.20
CA MET A 252 11.97 27.86 -21.79
C MET A 252 10.76 27.94 -22.72
N THR A 253 10.80 27.13 -23.77
CA THR A 253 9.64 26.85 -24.63
C THR A 253 9.37 25.34 -24.66
N LEU A 254 8.13 24.95 -24.37
CA LEU A 254 7.64 23.59 -24.43
C LEU A 254 6.96 23.33 -25.78
N PHE A 255 7.37 22.25 -26.44
CA PHE A 255 6.79 21.78 -27.69
C PHE A 255 6.20 20.38 -27.55
N LYS A 256 5.12 20.10 -28.28
CA LYS A 256 4.57 18.77 -28.51
C LYS A 256 4.82 18.33 -29.94
N THR A 257 5.35 17.13 -30.13
CA THR A 257 5.57 16.59 -31.47
C THR A 257 4.24 16.28 -32.16
N ASN A 258 4.07 16.76 -33.39
CA ASN A 258 2.93 16.50 -34.25
C ASN A 258 3.31 15.53 -35.37
N PHE A 259 3.06 14.25 -35.17
CA PHE A 259 3.40 13.20 -36.14
C PHE A 259 2.52 13.22 -37.40
N GLN A 260 1.37 13.91 -37.37
CA GLN A 260 0.47 14.01 -38.52
C GLN A 260 0.97 15.05 -39.52
N THR A 261 1.52 16.17 -39.03
CA THR A 261 2.07 17.24 -39.88
C THR A 261 3.58 17.16 -40.05
N GLY A 262 4.28 16.35 -39.24
CA GLY A 262 5.73 16.20 -39.26
C GLY A 262 6.49 17.37 -38.63
N GLY A 263 5.83 18.14 -37.75
CA GLY A 263 6.40 19.29 -37.04
C GLY A 263 6.18 19.21 -35.54
N SER A 264 6.26 20.36 -34.87
CA SER A 264 5.99 20.49 -33.43
C SER A 264 5.05 21.67 -33.16
N ASP A 265 4.08 21.46 -32.28
CA ASP A 265 3.17 22.50 -31.81
C ASP A 265 3.76 23.15 -30.54
N GLU A 266 3.85 24.47 -30.49
CA GLU A 266 4.24 25.20 -29.29
C GLU A 266 3.11 25.13 -28.26
N ILE A 267 3.43 24.69 -27.05
CA ILE A 267 2.49 24.53 -25.95
C ILE A 267 2.55 25.72 -24.99
N ALA A 268 3.77 26.14 -24.64
CA ALA A 268 3.99 27.27 -23.75
C ALA A 268 5.40 27.83 -23.95
N THR A 269 5.53 29.15 -23.84
CA THR A 269 6.81 29.85 -23.67
C THR A 269 6.75 30.58 -22.34
N VAL A 270 7.75 30.37 -21.47
CA VAL A 270 7.79 30.94 -20.13
C VAL A 270 9.15 31.56 -19.85
N ASP A 271 9.09 32.85 -19.55
CA ASP A 271 10.18 33.65 -19.02
C ASP A 271 9.78 34.04 -17.59
N ASN A 272 10.57 33.61 -16.61
CA ASN A 272 10.32 33.68 -15.16
C ASN A 272 9.11 32.86 -14.67
N TRP A 273 9.29 32.18 -13.53
CA TRP A 273 8.28 31.33 -12.90
C TRP A 273 7.04 32.09 -12.39
N ASP A 274 7.14 33.40 -12.19
CA ASP A 274 6.07 34.25 -11.64
C ASP A 274 5.35 35.10 -12.71
N SER A 275 5.75 35.00 -13.98
CA SER A 275 5.21 35.79 -15.10
C SER A 275 3.71 35.56 -15.36
N GLY A 276 3.17 34.42 -14.94
CA GLY A 276 1.74 34.09 -14.97
C GLY A 276 0.89 34.79 -13.89
N GLY A 277 1.49 35.69 -13.09
CA GLY A 277 0.85 36.40 -11.99
C GLY A 277 0.82 35.63 -10.67
N ALA A 278 0.39 36.30 -9.60
CA ALA A 278 0.50 35.80 -8.22
C ALA A 278 -0.19 34.44 -7.98
N GLU A 279 -1.33 34.17 -8.62
CA GLU A 279 -2.03 32.89 -8.47
C GLU A 279 -1.26 31.73 -9.12
N SER A 280 -0.68 31.96 -10.29
CA SER A 280 0.13 30.96 -11.01
C SER A 280 1.43 30.70 -10.25
N ALA A 281 2.09 31.77 -9.79
CA ALA A 281 3.27 31.72 -8.96
C ALA A 281 3.04 30.89 -7.67
N ALA A 282 1.92 31.12 -6.98
CA ALA A 282 1.56 30.37 -5.78
C ALA A 282 1.38 28.86 -6.04
N LYS A 283 0.77 28.48 -7.18
CA LYS A 283 0.62 27.07 -7.57
C LYS A 283 1.96 26.41 -7.89
N ILE A 284 2.86 27.13 -8.57
CA ILE A 284 4.20 26.63 -8.87
C ILE A 284 5.00 26.41 -7.58
N ILE A 285 4.94 27.35 -6.64
CA ILE A 285 5.58 27.21 -5.32
C ILE A 285 5.03 25.97 -4.60
N ALA A 286 3.70 25.83 -4.51
CA ALA A 286 3.06 24.69 -3.85
C ALA A 286 3.44 23.35 -4.50
N ALA A 287 3.54 23.30 -5.83
CA ALA A 287 3.97 22.11 -6.56
C ALA A 287 5.44 21.76 -6.28
N ALA A 288 6.33 22.77 -6.23
CA ALA A 288 7.73 22.55 -5.89
C ALA A 288 7.90 22.06 -4.44
N GLU A 289 7.14 22.63 -3.49
CA GLU A 289 7.11 22.19 -2.09
C GLU A 289 6.61 20.76 -1.96
N PHE A 290 5.50 20.42 -2.61
CA PHE A 290 4.94 19.07 -2.64
C PHE A 290 5.96 18.04 -3.14
N ALA A 291 6.70 18.38 -4.21
CA ALA A 291 7.73 17.54 -4.78
C ALA A 291 9.07 17.55 -4.02
N GLY A 292 9.19 18.32 -2.93
CA GLY A 292 10.44 18.45 -2.17
C GLY A 292 11.59 19.07 -2.97
N LEU A 293 11.27 19.90 -3.96
CA LEU A 293 12.24 20.53 -4.84
C LEU A 293 12.76 21.85 -4.24
N PRO A 294 14.00 22.28 -4.57
CA PRO A 294 14.52 23.56 -4.10
C PRO A 294 13.59 24.72 -4.49
N PRO A 295 13.23 25.61 -3.54
CA PRO A 295 12.39 26.76 -3.81
C PRO A 295 13.15 27.81 -4.64
N PHE A 296 12.40 28.65 -5.35
CA PHE A 296 12.96 29.80 -6.08
C PHE A 296 13.37 30.93 -5.13
N LEU A 297 12.50 31.28 -4.19
CA LEU A 297 12.75 32.34 -3.23
C LEU A 297 13.74 31.88 -2.14
N ALA A 298 14.37 32.85 -1.47
CA ALA A 298 15.27 32.56 -0.37
C ALA A 298 14.55 31.87 0.80
N THR A 299 15.21 30.91 1.45
CA THR A 299 14.71 30.22 2.65
C THR A 299 15.82 29.93 3.64
N ASP A 300 15.51 30.06 4.94
CA ASP A 300 16.46 29.79 6.03
C ASP A 300 16.55 28.30 6.37
N ASP A 301 15.56 27.50 5.96
CA ASP A 301 15.50 26.07 6.25
C ASP A 301 14.87 25.28 5.09
N PHE A 302 15.73 24.75 4.23
CA PHE A 302 15.40 23.72 3.25
C PHE A 302 16.21 22.47 3.59
N GLN A 303 15.54 21.46 4.14
CA GLN A 303 16.16 20.19 4.55
C GLN A 303 17.36 20.42 5.50
N GLY A 304 17.26 21.39 6.41
CA GLY A 304 18.33 21.72 7.35
C GLY A 304 19.43 22.64 6.80
N ASN A 305 19.25 23.22 5.61
CA ASN A 305 20.21 24.13 4.99
C ASN A 305 19.54 25.46 4.60
N ALA A 306 20.24 26.56 4.79
CA ALA A 306 19.81 27.87 4.27
C ALA A 306 20.11 27.95 2.76
N LEU A 307 19.12 28.39 1.99
CA LEU A 307 19.23 28.70 0.55
C LEU A 307 18.98 30.21 0.37
N PRO A 308 20.02 31.06 0.52
CA PRO A 308 19.86 32.51 0.62
C PRO A 308 19.60 33.21 -0.72
N THR A 309 19.79 32.56 -1.87
CA THR A 309 19.59 33.20 -3.17
C THR A 309 18.12 33.49 -3.40
N ASP A 310 17.78 34.71 -3.85
CA ASP A 310 16.42 35.04 -4.29
C ASP A 310 16.33 34.93 -5.82
N ASP A 311 15.78 33.82 -6.30
CA ASP A 311 15.74 33.49 -7.72
C ASP A 311 14.45 34.01 -8.38
N THR A 312 14.59 35.15 -9.04
CA THR A 312 13.49 35.83 -9.74
C THR A 312 13.53 35.64 -11.25
N THR A 313 14.59 34.99 -11.77
CA THR A 313 14.82 34.85 -13.21
C THR A 313 14.75 33.42 -13.72
N SER A 314 14.74 32.43 -12.82
CA SER A 314 14.47 31.05 -13.22
C SER A 314 13.07 30.88 -13.78
N THR A 315 12.87 29.93 -14.70
CA THR A 315 11.57 29.68 -15.32
C THR A 315 10.94 28.38 -14.83
N ALA A 316 9.61 28.38 -14.72
CA ALA A 316 8.83 27.19 -14.39
C ALA A 316 7.42 27.25 -14.94
N ALA A 317 6.88 26.10 -15.28
CA ALA A 317 5.50 25.94 -15.74
C ALA A 317 4.85 24.73 -15.08
N LEU A 318 3.68 24.95 -14.47
CA LEU A 318 2.80 23.88 -14.04
C LEU A 318 1.74 23.67 -15.12
N VAL A 319 1.82 22.55 -15.83
CA VAL A 319 1.01 22.28 -17.03
C VAL A 319 0.38 20.90 -16.99
N THR A 320 -0.88 20.81 -17.40
CA THR A 320 -1.55 19.53 -17.65
C THR A 320 -1.34 19.13 -19.10
N LEU A 321 -0.64 18.02 -19.31
CA LEU A 321 -0.29 17.49 -20.61
C LEU A 321 -1.13 16.26 -20.93
N THR A 322 -1.49 16.12 -22.20
CA THR A 322 -2.09 14.90 -22.74
C THR A 322 -1.00 13.97 -23.28
N GLU A 323 -1.37 12.73 -23.59
CA GLU A 323 -0.46 11.74 -24.14
C GLU A 323 0.30 12.29 -25.36
N GLY A 324 1.61 12.05 -25.40
CA GLY A 324 2.48 12.45 -26.51
C GLY A 324 3.94 12.63 -26.14
N VAL A 325 4.74 13.00 -27.14
CA VAL A 325 6.18 13.26 -27.03
C VAL A 325 6.41 14.76 -26.96
N TYR A 326 7.15 15.21 -25.95
CA TYR A 326 7.40 16.61 -25.66
C TYR A 326 8.90 16.91 -25.63
N THR A 327 9.25 18.13 -26.01
CA THR A 327 10.61 18.66 -25.92
C THR A 327 10.58 20.04 -25.30
N ILE A 328 11.51 20.31 -24.39
CA ILE A 328 11.70 21.63 -23.80
C ILE A 328 12.93 22.22 -24.47
N VAL A 329 12.87 23.47 -24.90
CA VAL A 329 14.04 24.22 -25.36
C VAL A 329 14.37 25.23 -24.28
N VAL A 330 15.56 25.15 -23.70
CA VAL A 330 16.02 26.06 -22.64
C VAL A 330 17.26 26.84 -23.12
N SER A 331 17.23 28.14 -22.93
CA SER A 331 18.32 29.08 -23.25
C SER A 331 18.40 30.17 -22.20
N ASP A 332 19.42 31.02 -22.27
CA ASP A 332 19.48 32.26 -21.49
C ASP A 332 18.84 33.39 -22.31
N GLU A 333 17.90 34.14 -21.73
CA GLU A 333 17.15 35.21 -22.41
C GLU A 333 18.06 36.32 -22.95
N ASP A 334 19.13 36.61 -22.21
CA ASP A 334 20.11 37.64 -22.55
C ASP A 334 21.24 37.10 -23.45
N GLY A 335 21.13 35.84 -23.89
CA GLY A 335 22.13 35.14 -24.71
C GLY A 335 23.38 34.74 -23.93
N GLY A 336 23.33 34.75 -22.60
CA GLY A 336 24.41 34.38 -21.70
C GLY A 336 24.82 32.90 -21.77
N ALA A 337 25.83 32.56 -20.98
CA ALA A 337 26.29 31.19 -20.78
C ALA A 337 26.19 30.83 -19.29
N GLY A 338 26.05 29.56 -18.97
CA GLY A 338 26.03 29.10 -17.59
C GLY A 338 25.50 27.69 -17.42
N GLU A 339 25.58 27.20 -16.18
CA GLU A 339 24.96 25.93 -15.78
C GLU A 339 23.49 26.12 -15.46
N VAL A 340 22.64 25.27 -16.03
CA VAL A 340 21.19 25.22 -15.78
C VAL A 340 20.79 23.80 -15.39
N LEU A 341 19.87 23.67 -14.44
CA LEU A 341 19.20 22.43 -14.11
C LEU A 341 17.82 22.44 -14.76
N VAL A 342 17.55 21.49 -15.65
CA VAL A 342 16.22 21.29 -16.21
C VAL A 342 15.60 20.04 -15.58
N ASP A 343 14.41 20.19 -15.02
CA ASP A 343 13.67 19.08 -14.44
C ASP A 343 12.20 19.04 -14.89
N VAL A 344 11.68 17.82 -14.90
CA VAL A 344 10.26 17.53 -15.15
C VAL A 344 9.80 16.60 -14.04
N THR A 345 8.79 17.05 -13.30
CA THR A 345 8.24 16.35 -12.14
C THR A 345 6.75 16.14 -12.33
N VAL A 346 6.25 14.95 -12.03
CA VAL A 346 4.80 14.67 -12.02
C VAL A 346 4.21 15.12 -10.68
N ILE A 347 3.07 15.83 -10.72
CA ILE A 347 2.42 16.50 -9.57
C ILE A 347 0.97 15.98 -9.40
N ASP A 348 0.71 14.73 -9.80
CA ASP A 348 -0.61 14.11 -9.70
C ASP A 348 -0.88 13.44 -8.34
#